data_AF-A0A3D1MW25-F1
#
_entry.id   AF-A0A3D1MW25-F1
#
_cell.length_a   1.000
_cell.length_b   1.000
_cell.length_c   1.000
_cell.angle_alpha   90.00
_cell.angle_beta   90.00
_cell.angle_gamma   90.00
#
_symmetry.space_group_name_H-M   'P 1'
#
loop_
_entity.id
_entity.type
_entity.pdbx_description
1 polymer ?
#
loop_
_entity_poly.entity_id
_entity_poly.type
_entity_poly.pdbx_seq_one_letter_code
_entity_poly.pdbx_strand_id
1 'polypeptide(L)' 'MTEKWTILPKRWVVERTFSWLNGYRRLAKDFEISVSSAENYVMIAHSMLLLKRLVKL' A
#
# COMPACT_ATOMS: atom_id res chain seq x y z
N MET A 1 1.91 21.19 -21.26
CA MET A 1 1.45 21.13 -19.85
C MET A 1 2.61 20.61 -19.02
N THR A 2 3.45 21.50 -18.50
CA THR A 2 4.57 21.10 -17.63
C THR A 2 4.11 21.20 -16.19
N GLU A 3 3.81 20.06 -15.57
CA GLU A 3 3.48 20.04 -14.15
C GLU A 3 4.74 20.42 -13.35
N LYS A 4 4.64 21.53 -12.63
CA LYS A 4 5.72 22.03 -11.78
C LYS A 4 5.80 21.15 -10.54
N TRP A 5 6.93 20.46 -10.35
CA TRP A 5 7.17 19.65 -9.17
C TRP A 5 7.04 20.51 -7.90
N THR A 6 6.13 20.10 -7.00
CA THR A 6 5.87 20.78 -5.73
C THR A 6 6.14 19.83 -4.57
N ILE A 7 6.72 20.37 -3.49
CA ILE A 7 6.98 19.60 -2.28
C ILE A 7 5.65 19.44 -1.55
N LEU A 8 5.07 18.24 -1.64
CA LEU A 8 3.89 17.89 -0.86
C LEU A 8 4.27 17.61 0.60
N PRO A 9 3.78 18.40 1.57
CA PRO A 9 4.03 18.11 2.97
C PRO A 9 3.46 16.72 3.31
N LYS A 10 4.22 15.93 4.06
CA LYS A 10 3.86 14.56 4.52
C LYS A 10 3.74 13.48 3.43
N ARG A 11 4.28 13.70 2.22
CA ARG A 11 4.34 12.66 1.15
C ARG A 11 4.90 11.33 1.64
N TRP A 12 5.89 11.38 2.53
CA TRP A 12 6.51 10.21 3.14
C TRP A 12 5.52 9.27 3.86
N VAL A 13 4.38 9.77 4.36
CA VAL A 13 3.37 8.94 5.04
C VAL A 13 2.73 7.95 4.06
N VAL A 14 2.42 8.44 2.85
CA VAL A 14 1.85 7.63 1.78
C VAL A 14 2.89 6.64 1.25
N GLU A 15 4.09 7.12 0.94
CA GLU A 15 5.20 6.28 0.47
C GLU A 15 5.56 5.16 1.46
N ARG A 16 5.49 5.47 2.78
CA ARG A 16 5.72 4.48 3.83
C ARG A 16 4.64 3.39 3.84
N THR A 17 3.38 3.74 3.60
CA THR A 17 2.31 2.75 3.46
C THR A 17 2.59 1.78 2.31
N PHE A 18 2.99 2.30 1.14
CA PHE A 18 3.39 1.46 0.01
C PHE A 18 4.63 0.60 0.30
N SER A 19 5.61 1.16 1.01
CA SER A 19 6.80 0.41 1.44
C SER A 19 6.46 -0.79 2.33
N TRP A 20 5.46 -0.65 3.22
CA TRP A 20 4.99 -1.77 4.04
C TRP A 20 4.18 -2.80 3.24
N LEU A 21 3.39 -2.35 2.26
CA LEU A 21 2.65 -3.26 1.37
C LEU A 21 3.59 -4.12 0.53
N ASN A 22 4.78 -3.62 0.18
CA ASN A 22 5.82 -4.38 -0.54
C ASN A 22 6.30 -5.63 0.23
N GLY A 23 6.06 -5.72 1.55
CA GLY A 23 6.34 -6.91 2.34
C GLY A 23 5.35 -8.08 2.12
N TYR A 24 4.21 -7.82 1.46
CA TYR A 24 3.24 -8.86 1.12
C TYR A 24 3.59 -9.51 -0.22
N ARG A 25 4.10 -10.74 -0.17
CA ARG A 25 4.57 -11.49 -1.35
C ARG A 25 3.58 -11.51 -2.52
N ARG A 26 2.28 -11.58 -2.22
CA ARG A 26 1.23 -11.63 -3.25
C ARG A 26 1.03 -10.30 -3.98
N LEU A 27 1.42 -9.17 -3.39
CA LEU A 27 1.38 -7.87 -4.04
C LEU A 27 2.64 -7.60 -4.88
N ALA A 28 3.67 -8.45 -4.81
CA ALA A 28 4.95 -8.22 -5.49
C ALA A 28 4.86 -8.37 -7.01
N LYS A 29 3.85 -9.09 -7.51
CA LYS A 29 3.59 -9.25 -8.93
C LYS A 29 2.09 -9.38 -9.17
N ASP A 30 1.66 -9.09 -10.39
CA ASP A 30 0.28 -9.29 -10.79
C ASP A 30 -0.01 -10.78 -10.96
N PHE A 31 -0.43 -11.41 -9.86
CA PHE A 31 -0.81 -12.83 -9.82
C PHE A 31 -2.31 -13.03 -10.05
N GLU A 32 -3.11 -11.98 -9.88
CA GLU A 32 -4.55 -12.08 -9.82
C GLU A 32 -5.15 -11.89 -11.21
N ILE A 33 -6.11 -12.74 -11.58
CA ILE A 33 -6.72 -12.69 -12.92
C ILE A 33 -7.75 -11.56 -13.00
N SER A 34 -8.43 -11.26 -11.89
CA SER A 34 -9.45 -10.21 -11.83
C SER A 34 -8.97 -9.02 -11.01
N VAL A 35 -9.34 -7.82 -11.46
CA VAL A 35 -9.06 -6.56 -10.75
C VAL A 35 -9.66 -6.59 -9.35
N SER A 36 -10.88 -7.13 -9.20
CA SER A 36 -11.53 -7.28 -7.89
C SER A 36 -10.72 -8.15 -6.91
N SER A 37 -10.09 -9.22 -7.40
CA SER A 37 -9.21 -10.05 -6.55
C SER A 37 -7.96 -9.26 -6.14
N ALA A 38 -7.31 -8.56 -7.08
CA ALA A 38 -6.15 -7.71 -6.79
C ALA A 38 -6.47 -6.62 -5.75
N GLU A 39 -7.60 -5.92 -5.92
CA GLU A 39 -8.10 -4.92 -4.98
C GLU A 39 -8.32 -5.50 -3.58
N ASN A 40 -8.98 -6.66 -3.50
CA ASN A 40 -9.21 -7.35 -2.23
C ASN A 40 -7.89 -7.68 -1.51
N TYR A 41 -6.86 -8.13 -2.24
CA TYR A 41 -5.57 -8.41 -1.63
C TYR A 41 -4.87 -7.16 -1.09
N VAL A 42 -5.01 -6.01 -1.75
CA VAL A 42 -4.50 -4.73 -1.23
C VAL A 42 -5.21 -4.37 0.08
N MET A 43 -6.54 -4.49 0.12
CA MET A 43 -7.35 -4.20 1.30
C MET A 43 -7.02 -5.14 2.47
N ILE A 44 -6.85 -6.43 2.21
CA ILE A 44 -6.45 -7.43 3.21
C ILE A 44 -5.06 -7.12 3.77
N ALA A 45 -4.08 -6.85 2.91
CA ALA A 45 -2.72 -6.51 3.32
C ALA A 45 -2.67 -5.25 4.19
N HIS A 46 -3.44 -4.22 3.83
CA HIS A 46 -3.57 -3.01 4.61
C HIS A 46 -4.22 -3.27 5.97
N SER A 47 -5.29 -4.05 6.01
CA SER A 47 -6.00 -4.43 7.25
C SER A 47 -5.08 -5.19 8.21
N MET A 48 -4.33 -6.17 7.71
CA MET A 48 -3.33 -6.92 8.49
C MET A 48 -2.23 -6.01 9.05
N LEU A 49 -1.77 -5.02 8.28
CA LEU A 49 -0.80 -4.04 8.75
C LEU A 49 -1.38 -3.21 9.92
N LEU A 50 -2.61 -2.71 9.79
CA LEU A 50 -3.27 -1.94 10.84
C LEU A 50 -3.46 -2.78 12.12
N LEU A 51 -3.94 -4.02 11.98
CA LEU A 51 -4.10 -4.94 13.12
C LEU A 51 -2.78 -5.19 13.85
N LYS A 52 -1.69 -5.44 13.12
CA LYS A 52 -0.35 -5.61 13.72
C LYS A 52 0.11 -4.38 14.51
N ARG A 53 -0.30 -3.18 14.09
CA ARG A 53 0.04 -1.93 14.77
C ARG A 53 -0.83 -1.72 15.99
N LEU A 54 -2.13 -2.03 15.91
CA LEU A 54 -3.04 -1.98 17.05
C LEU A 54 -2.62 -2.94 18.18
N VAL A 55 -2.19 -4.15 17.85
CA VAL A 55 -1.73 -5.14 18.84
C VAL A 55 -0.36 -4.78 19.45
N LYS A 56 0.42 -3.93 18.78
CA LYS A 56 1.73 -3.47 19.28
C LYS A 56 1.67 -2.20 20.12
N LEU A 57 0.52 -1.51 20.14
CA LEU A 57 0.23 -0.41 21.04
C LEU A 57 -0.24 -0.97 22.39
#